data_AF-A0A1S4BDD2-F1
#
_entry.id   AF-A0A1S4BDD2-F1
#
_cell.length_a   1.000
_cell.length_b   1.000
_cell.length_c   1.000
_cell.angle_alpha   90.00
_cell.angle_beta   90.00
_cell.angle_gamma   90.00
#
_symmetry.space_group_name_H-M   'P 1'
#
loop_
_entity.id
_entity.type
_entity.pdbx_description
1 polymer ?
#
loop_
_entity_poly.entity_id
_entity_poly.type
_entity_poly.pdbx_seq_one_letter_code
_entity_poly.pdbx_strand_id
1 'polypeptide(L)'
;MGELKEETEINQPTEQSHSFVEVICKCTGKTWRFAAGTEAKFALKFINDSRIKSILANPPVAYIEAVKDGEVPVIFGPNSILVNYGKGWKLQPATETTTGFSRGTPDDYAAAQPAFVPPVSDNSHSARRKSQAAVSPLYIGKILLVFFLMFLIGTLFTLFLENLPQLVQNLNMSSTIE
;
A
#
# COMPACT_ATOMS: atom_id res chain seq x y z
N MET A 1 51.65 -34.73 36.57
CA MET A 1 52.17 -33.48 35.98
C MET A 1 51.67 -33.48 34.55
N GLY A 2 50.63 -32.75 34.14
CA GLY A 2 50.28 -31.36 34.47
C GLY A 2 50.17 -30.65 33.12
N GLU A 3 49.04 -29.99 32.88
CA GLU A 3 48.65 -29.28 31.65
C GLU A 3 49.70 -28.31 31.09
N LEU A 4 49.70 -28.09 29.76
CA LEU A 4 49.18 -26.83 29.22
C LEU A 4 48.82 -26.98 27.74
N LYS A 5 47.56 -26.67 27.43
CA LYS A 5 47.06 -26.34 26.11
C LYS A 5 47.61 -24.97 25.73
N GLU A 6 48.12 -24.81 24.51
CA GLU A 6 48.26 -23.49 23.91
C GLU A 6 47.38 -23.45 22.66
N GLU A 7 46.27 -22.75 22.87
CA GLU A 7 45.26 -22.34 21.94
C GLU A 7 45.83 -21.14 21.16
N THR A 8 46.00 -21.29 19.85
CA THR A 8 46.11 -20.14 18.96
C THR A 8 44.94 -20.22 18.00
N GLU A 9 43.76 -19.92 18.55
CA GLU A 9 42.57 -19.58 17.79
C GLU A 9 42.84 -18.25 17.07
N ILE A 10 43.33 -18.36 15.84
CA ILE A 10 43.40 -17.23 14.91
C ILE A 10 41.95 -16.86 14.61
N ASN A 11 41.40 -15.95 15.41
CA ASN A 11 40.11 -15.31 15.20
C ASN A 11 40.17 -14.53 13.87
N GLN A 12 39.91 -15.21 12.77
CA GLN A 12 39.47 -14.58 11.54
C GLN A 12 38.09 -14.00 11.81
N PRO A 13 37.86 -12.69 11.58
CA PRO A 13 36.49 -12.20 11.45
C PRO A 13 35.93 -12.86 10.20
N THR A 14 35.08 -13.86 10.38
CA THR A 14 34.25 -14.39 9.30
C THR A 14 33.21 -13.31 8.98
N GLU A 15 33.63 -12.24 8.30
CA GLU A 15 32.75 -11.43 7.49
C GLU A 15 32.25 -12.36 6.39
N GLN A 16 31.19 -13.09 6.70
CA GLN A 16 30.33 -13.68 5.70
C GLN A 16 29.85 -12.50 4.86
N SER A 17 30.52 -12.29 3.72
CA SER A 17 30.05 -11.42 2.64
C SER A 17 28.69 -11.98 2.22
N HIS A 18 27.65 -11.54 2.92
CA HIS A 18 26.30 -11.92 2.63
C HIS A 18 25.98 -11.27 1.28
N SER A 19 26.14 -12.05 0.21
CA SER A 19 25.79 -11.62 -1.15
C SER A 19 24.31 -11.21 -1.26
N PHE A 20 23.51 -11.59 -0.27
CA PHE A 20 22.11 -11.25 -0.13
C PHE A 20 21.73 -10.97 1.34
N VAL A 21 20.71 -10.13 1.53
CA VAL A 21 20.07 -9.82 2.81
C VAL A 21 18.73 -10.55 2.89
N GLU A 22 18.42 -11.12 4.05
CA GLU A 22 17.16 -11.84 4.27
C GLU A 22 16.15 -10.98 5.04
N VAL A 23 14.90 -10.97 4.57
CA VAL A 23 13.77 -10.34 5.23
C VAL A 23 12.74 -11.42 5.56
N ILE A 24 12.39 -11.59 6.83
CA ILE A 24 11.58 -12.70 7.34
C ILE A 24 10.27 -12.15 7.91
N CYS A 25 9.13 -12.62 7.40
CA CYS A 25 7.84 -12.31 8.01
C CYS A 25 7.56 -13.24 9.19
N LYS A 26 7.48 -12.70 10.40
CA LYS A 26 7.08 -13.44 11.60
C LYS A 26 5.69 -14.09 11.46
N CYS A 27 4.71 -13.36 10.91
CA CYS A 27 3.33 -13.83 10.83
C CYS A 27 3.12 -15.00 9.86
N THR A 28 3.93 -15.11 8.80
CA THR A 28 3.75 -16.11 7.73
C THR A 28 4.90 -17.08 7.59
N GLY A 29 6.02 -16.86 8.28
CA GLY A 29 7.25 -17.63 8.12
C GLY A 29 7.92 -17.46 6.75
N LYS A 30 7.41 -16.59 5.87
CA LYS A 30 8.00 -16.37 4.56
C LYS A 30 9.31 -15.59 4.67
N THR A 31 10.31 -16.05 3.95
CA THR A 31 11.63 -15.41 3.83
C THR A 31 11.85 -14.93 2.42
N TRP A 32 12.23 -13.67 2.26
CA TRP A 32 12.66 -13.07 1.01
C TRP A 32 14.16 -12.80 1.06
N ARG A 33 14.85 -13.02 -0.06
CA ARG A 33 16.29 -12.78 -0.21
C ARG A 33 16.50 -11.68 -1.24
N PHE A 34 17.20 -10.62 -0.86
CA PHE A 34 17.50 -9.47 -1.72
C PHE A 34 19.01 -9.35 -1.90
N ALA A 35 19.48 -8.92 -3.07
CA ALA A 35 20.91 -8.67 -3.26
C ALA A 35 21.40 -7.56 -2.30
N ALA A 36 22.68 -7.63 -1.90
CA ALA A 36 23.31 -6.53 -1.18
C ALA A 36 23.17 -5.21 -1.97
N GLY A 37 22.88 -4.10 -1.28
CA GLY A 37 22.62 -2.81 -1.92
C GLY A 37 21.17 -2.56 -2.31
N THR A 38 20.26 -3.52 -2.11
CA THR A 38 18.83 -3.32 -2.40
C THR A 38 18.22 -2.24 -1.51
N GLU A 39 17.54 -1.27 -2.10
CA GLU A 39 16.79 -0.24 -1.36
C GLU A 39 15.51 -0.80 -0.73
N ALA A 40 15.16 -0.29 0.46
CA ALA A 40 13.99 -0.72 1.20
C ALA A 40 12.67 -0.53 0.42
N LYS A 41 12.50 0.56 -0.34
CA LYS A 41 11.30 0.78 -1.18
C LYS A 41 11.10 -0.32 -2.23
N PHE A 42 12.19 -0.81 -2.82
CA PHE A 42 12.12 -1.88 -3.82
C PHE A 42 11.71 -3.19 -3.16
N ALA A 43 12.37 -3.55 -2.05
CA ALA A 43 12.05 -4.75 -1.29
C ALA A 43 10.60 -4.72 -0.78
N LEU A 44 10.16 -3.57 -0.27
CA LEU A 44 8.80 -3.38 0.23
C LEU A 44 7.75 -3.58 -0.87
N LYS A 45 7.96 -2.98 -2.04
CA LYS A 45 7.09 -3.18 -3.22
C LYS A 45 6.99 -4.65 -3.60
N PHE A 46 8.14 -5.33 -3.68
CA PHE A 46 8.19 -6.76 -4.01
C PHE A 46 7.45 -7.62 -2.98
N ILE A 47 7.65 -7.34 -1.69
CA ILE A 47 6.98 -8.07 -0.60
C ILE A 47 5.46 -7.86 -0.69
N ASN A 48 4.98 -6.62 -0.84
CA ASN A 48 3.56 -6.33 -0.95
C ASN A 48 2.94 -7.00 -2.18
N ASP A 49 3.57 -6.91 -3.35
CA ASP A 49 3.11 -7.58 -4.57
C ASP A 49 3.06 -9.11 -4.41
N SER A 50 4.05 -9.69 -3.71
CA SER A 50 4.09 -11.14 -3.44
C SER A 50 3.02 -11.60 -2.46
N ARG A 51 2.59 -10.72 -1.54
CA ARG A 51 1.54 -10.99 -0.56
C ARG A 51 0.14 -10.85 -1.14
N ILE A 52 -0.08 -9.95 -2.09
CA ILE A 52 -1.36 -9.82 -2.81
C ILE A 52 -1.75 -11.12 -3.51
N LYS A 53 -0.77 -11.93 -3.93
CA LYS A 53 -1.01 -13.26 -4.53
C LYS A 53 -1.40 -14.34 -3.52
N SER A 54 -1.23 -14.09 -2.22
CA SER A 54 -1.66 -14.97 -1.14
C SER A 54 -3.10 -14.60 -0.77
N ILE A 55 -4.03 -15.55 -0.91
CA ILE A 55 -5.49 -15.41 -0.71
C ILE A 55 -5.90 -14.80 0.65
N LEU A 56 -4.98 -14.76 1.62
CA LEU A 56 -5.19 -14.13 2.92
C LEU A 56 -4.96 -12.62 2.82
N ALA A 57 -6.04 -11.84 2.95
CA ALA A 57 -6.08 -10.39 3.01
C ALA A 57 -5.29 -9.84 4.22
N ASN A 58 -3.97 -9.90 4.13
CA ASN A 58 -3.09 -9.28 5.11
C ASN A 58 -2.96 -7.80 4.80
N PRO A 59 -2.93 -6.92 5.82
CA PRO A 59 -2.68 -5.51 5.62
C PRO A 59 -1.34 -5.30 4.90
N PRO A 60 -1.23 -4.26 4.05
CA PRO A 60 0.00 -3.96 3.34
C PRO A 60 1.11 -3.66 4.35
N VAL A 61 2.31 -4.15 4.05
CA VAL A 61 3.52 -3.84 4.81
C VAL A 61 3.83 -2.36 4.61
N ALA A 62 4.04 -1.64 5.71
CA ALA A 62 4.32 -0.21 5.71
C ALA A 62 5.82 0.07 5.59
N TYR A 63 6.65 -0.71 6.30
CA TYR A 63 8.10 -0.54 6.29
C TYR A 63 8.83 -1.86 6.63
N ILE A 64 10.15 -1.85 6.47
CA ILE A 64 11.03 -2.93 6.91
C ILE A 64 11.79 -2.44 8.13
N GLU A 65 11.95 -3.30 9.13
CA GLU A 65 12.71 -3.01 10.34
C GLU A 65 13.68 -4.16 10.65
N ALA A 66 14.81 -3.86 11.30
CA ALA A 66 15.65 -4.87 11.92
C ALA A 66 15.32 -4.96 13.41
N VAL A 67 15.02 -6.17 13.88
CA VAL A 67 14.67 -6.46 15.27
C VAL A 67 15.72 -7.34 15.92
N LYS A 68 15.97 -7.11 17.20
CA LYS A 68 16.77 -7.95 18.09
C LYS A 68 16.12 -7.98 19.47
N ASP A 69 16.18 -9.12 20.14
CA ASP A 69 15.51 -9.32 21.42
C ASP A 69 16.09 -8.38 22.50
N GLY A 70 15.20 -7.65 23.19
CA GLY A 70 15.58 -6.67 24.22
C GLY A 70 16.08 -5.32 23.69
N GLU A 71 16.11 -5.12 22.36
CA GLU A 71 16.57 -3.88 21.73
C GLU A 71 15.45 -3.20 20.94
N VAL A 72 15.60 -1.89 20.74
CA VAL A 72 14.68 -1.09 19.93
C VAL A 72 14.91 -1.41 18.44
N PRO A 73 13.84 -1.59 17.64
CA PRO A 73 13.97 -1.87 16.21
C PRO A 73 14.65 -0.73 15.45
N VAL A 74 15.44 -1.09 14.44
CA VAL A 74 15.99 -0.14 13.47
C VAL A 74 15.07 -0.06 12.26
N ILE A 75 14.47 1.11 12.02
CA ILE A 75 13.51 1.33 10.94
C ILE A 75 14.27 1.73 9.67
N PHE A 76 13.97 1.07 8.54
CA PHE A 76 14.54 1.42 7.24
C PHE A 76 13.62 2.41 6.51
N GLY A 77 14.15 3.60 6.21
CA GLY A 77 13.48 4.58 5.36
C GLY A 77 13.40 4.11 3.90
N PRO A 78 12.52 4.69 3.06
CA PRO A 78 12.27 4.20 1.70
C PRO A 78 13.53 4.12 0.81
N ASN A 79 14.46 5.06 0.96
CA ASN A 79 15.69 5.14 0.17
C ASN A 79 16.92 4.54 0.88
N SER A 80 16.75 3.93 2.07
CA SER A 80 17.88 3.28 2.72
C SER A 80 18.15 1.91 2.12
N ILE A 81 19.43 1.54 2.09
CA ILE A 81 19.87 0.21 1.69
C ILE A 81 19.56 -0.77 2.82
N LEU A 82 19.05 -1.96 2.47
CA LEU A 82 18.90 -3.04 3.43
C LEU A 82 20.28 -3.56 3.87
N VAL A 83 20.48 -3.60 5.18
CA VAL A 83 21.75 -4.03 5.79
C VAL A 83 21.46 -5.13 6.80
N ASN A 84 22.27 -6.18 6.77
CA ASN A 84 22.28 -7.19 7.82
C ASN A 84 23.19 -6.71 8.97
N TYR A 85 22.62 -6.47 10.15
CA TYR A 85 23.35 -6.05 11.36
C TYR A 85 24.05 -7.20 12.10
N GLY A 86 23.99 -8.42 11.57
CA GLY A 86 24.71 -9.57 12.11
C GLY A 86 23.96 -10.32 13.22
N LYS A 87 24.71 -11.01 14.08
CA LYS A 87 24.16 -12.01 15.02
C LYS A 87 23.07 -11.42 15.92
N GLY A 88 21.89 -12.05 15.88
CA GLY A 88 20.72 -11.68 16.69
C GLY A 88 19.80 -10.65 16.04
N TRP A 89 20.23 -9.97 14.98
CA TRP A 89 19.38 -9.08 14.20
C TRP A 89 18.65 -9.84 13.11
N LYS A 90 17.35 -9.55 12.95
CA LYS A 90 16.51 -10.12 11.89
C LYS A 90 15.73 -8.99 11.23
N LEU A 91 15.80 -8.91 9.91
CA LEU A 91 14.97 -7.96 9.17
C LEU A 91 13.58 -8.56 9.01
N GLN A 92 12.56 -7.75 9.25
CA GLN A 92 11.18 -8.15 9.12
C GLN A 92 10.32 -7.04 8.51
N PRO A 93 9.29 -7.40 7.74
CA PRO A 93 8.28 -6.47 7.28
C PRO A 93 7.30 -6.16 8.42
N ALA A 94 7.10 -4.87 8.71
CA ALA A 94 6.16 -4.38 9.71
C ALA A 94 4.92 -3.75 9.06
N THR A 95 3.77 -4.02 9.68
CA THR A 95 2.48 -3.40 9.35
C THR A 95 2.19 -2.30 10.37
N GLU A 96 1.57 -1.21 9.93
CA GLU A 96 1.32 0.00 10.74
C GLU A 96 0.52 -0.27 12.03
N THR A 97 -0.17 -1.41 12.10
CA THR A 97 -0.99 -1.83 13.25
C THR A 97 -0.25 -2.71 14.28
N THR A 98 0.97 -3.19 14.01
CA THR A 98 1.57 -4.30 14.78
C THR A 98 2.61 -3.90 15.81
N THR A 99 2.91 -2.61 15.94
CA THR A 99 3.76 -2.11 17.02
C THR A 99 3.12 -0.87 17.63
N GLY A 100 2.74 -1.01 18.90
CA GLY A 100 2.16 0.07 19.69
C GLY A 100 3.05 1.30 19.66
N PHE A 101 2.62 2.29 18.89
CA PHE A 101 2.96 3.70 19.07
C PHE A 101 2.38 4.18 20.41
N SER A 102 2.91 3.67 21.51
CA SER A 102 2.71 4.23 22.85
C SER A 102 3.96 4.98 23.26
N ARG A 103 4.26 6.10 22.58
CA ARG A 103 4.92 7.24 23.22
C ARG A 103 4.78 8.52 22.40
N GLY A 104 3.96 9.42 22.95
CA GLY A 104 3.93 10.85 22.66
C GLY A 104 3.34 11.17 21.31
N THR A 105 2.24 11.93 21.29
CA THR A 105 1.86 12.78 20.16
C THR A 105 3.10 13.41 19.53
N PRO A 106 3.27 13.29 18.21
CA PRO A 106 3.98 14.30 17.45
C PRO A 106 3.03 14.69 16.34
N ASP A 107 2.35 15.80 16.56
CA ASP A 107 1.42 16.46 15.66
C ASP A 107 2.16 17.03 14.40
N ASP A 108 3.29 16.43 14.01
CA ASP A 108 4.29 17.02 13.12
C ASP A 108 4.85 16.05 12.05
N TYR A 109 4.50 14.75 12.06
CA TYR A 109 4.87 13.85 10.95
C TYR A 109 3.83 13.80 9.83
N ALA A 110 2.63 14.36 10.03
CA ALA A 110 1.67 14.58 8.95
C ALA A 110 2.11 15.69 7.97
N ALA A 111 3.10 16.51 8.34
CA ALA A 111 3.65 17.58 7.50
C ALA A 111 4.85 17.13 6.63
N ALA A 112 5.38 15.93 6.84
CA ALA A 112 6.47 15.37 6.03
C ALA A 112 5.94 14.37 5.00
N GLN A 113 4.88 14.73 4.26
CA GLN A 113 4.75 14.22 2.90
C GLN A 113 5.83 14.93 2.07
N PRO A 114 6.84 14.24 1.52
CA PRO A 114 7.47 14.78 0.33
C PRO A 114 6.40 14.77 -0.76
N ALA A 115 5.81 15.94 -1.00
CA ALA A 115 5.13 16.19 -2.25
C ALA A 115 6.10 15.76 -3.35
N PHE A 116 5.75 14.69 -4.06
CA PHE A 116 6.47 14.27 -5.24
C PHE A 116 6.36 15.41 -6.26
N VAL A 117 7.35 16.29 -6.28
CA VAL A 117 7.56 17.24 -7.37
C VAL A 117 8.49 16.53 -8.36
N PRO A 118 7.99 16.05 -9.51
CA PRO A 118 8.88 15.49 -10.52
C PRO A 118 9.80 16.62 -11.04
N PRO A 119 11.06 16.29 -11.37
CA PRO A 119 11.97 17.29 -11.92
C PRO A 119 11.40 17.81 -13.25
N VAL A 120 11.37 19.13 -13.37
CA VAL A 120 11.11 19.85 -14.61
C VAL A 120 12.07 19.31 -15.67
N SER A 121 11.50 18.64 -16.66
CA SER A 121 12.12 18.47 -17.96
C SER A 121 11.07 18.89 -18.98
N ASP A 122 11.21 20.14 -19.43
CA ASP A 122 10.58 20.61 -20.65
C ASP A 122 11.06 19.69 -21.77
N ASN A 123 10.16 18.84 -22.26
CA ASN A 123 9.78 18.89 -23.66
C ASN A 123 8.58 17.99 -23.92
N SER A 124 7.61 18.63 -24.56
CA SER A 124 6.37 18.11 -25.15
C SER A 124 6.56 16.76 -25.85
N HIS A 125 5.82 15.74 -25.43
CA HIS A 125 4.81 15.05 -26.23
C HIS A 125 4.19 13.91 -25.40
N SER A 126 2.90 14.09 -25.10
CA SER A 126 2.01 13.11 -24.49
C SER A 126 2.06 11.75 -25.21
N ALA A 127 2.60 10.73 -24.54
CA ALA A 127 2.39 9.33 -24.91
C ALA A 127 2.05 8.52 -23.65
N ARG A 128 0.81 8.73 -23.20
CA ARG A 128 0.11 8.01 -22.13
C ARG A 128 0.06 6.51 -22.40
N ARG A 129 0.93 5.71 -21.76
CA ARG A 129 0.80 4.24 -21.68
C ARG A 129 0.25 3.80 -20.32
N LYS A 130 -1.08 3.76 -20.30
CA LYS A 130 -2.01 2.80 -19.68
C LYS A 130 -1.36 1.64 -18.89
N SER A 131 -1.43 1.69 -17.57
CA SER A 131 -1.36 0.49 -16.70
C SER A 131 -2.73 0.27 -16.05
N GLN A 132 -3.23 -0.93 -16.29
CA GLN A 132 -4.58 -1.45 -16.13
C GLN A 132 -5.21 -1.14 -14.75
N ALA A 133 -6.22 -0.27 -14.77
CA ALA A 133 -7.10 -0.06 -13.64
C ALA A 133 -7.94 -1.33 -13.43
N ALA A 134 -7.75 -2.02 -12.31
CA ALA A 134 -8.73 -2.96 -11.81
C ALA A 134 -9.96 -2.14 -11.39
N VAL A 135 -10.88 -1.92 -12.33
CA VAL A 135 -12.17 -1.29 -12.03
C VAL A 135 -12.87 -2.22 -11.05
N SER A 136 -12.98 -1.81 -9.78
CA SER A 136 -13.64 -2.63 -8.78
C SER A 136 -15.06 -2.93 -9.28
N PRO A 137 -15.50 -4.21 -9.32
CA PRO A 137 -16.83 -4.56 -9.82
C PRO A 137 -17.96 -3.86 -9.02
N LEU A 138 -17.67 -3.41 -7.80
CA LEU A 138 -18.57 -2.52 -7.05
C LEU A 138 -18.77 -1.15 -7.73
N TYR A 139 -17.73 -0.59 -8.34
CA TYR A 139 -17.78 0.72 -9.00
C TYR A 139 -18.54 0.64 -10.33
N ILE A 140 -18.34 -0.42 -11.12
CA ILE A 140 -19.13 -0.64 -12.34
C ILE A 140 -20.62 -0.86 -11.99
N GLY A 141 -20.91 -1.60 -10.90
CA GLY A 141 -22.27 -1.77 -10.40
C GLY A 141 -22.93 -0.44 -9.98
N LYS A 142 -22.19 0.43 -9.27
CA LYS A 142 -22.66 1.77 -8.90
C LYS A 142 -23.00 2.62 -10.12
N ILE A 143 -22.16 2.59 -11.16
CA ILE A 143 -22.41 3.34 -12.40
C ILE A 143 -23.66 2.82 -13.11
N LEU A 144 -23.80 1.49 -13.25
CA LEU A 144 -24.99 0.89 -13.87
C LEU A 144 -26.27 1.24 -13.11
N LEU A 145 -26.25 1.21 -11.77
CA LEU A 145 -27.38 1.60 -10.93
C LEU A 145 -27.84 3.04 -11.22
N VAL A 146 -26.88 3.98 -11.29
CA VAL A 146 -27.18 5.39 -11.59
C VAL A 146 -27.78 5.52 -12.99
N PHE A 147 -27.25 4.81 -13.99
CA PHE A 147 -27.82 4.81 -15.33
C PHE A 147 -29.27 4.29 -15.34
N PHE A 148 -29.55 3.16 -14.69
CA PHE A 148 -30.92 2.64 -14.59
C PHE A 148 -31.87 3.63 -13.91
N LEU A 149 -31.44 4.27 -12.83
CA LEU A 149 -32.24 5.27 -12.14
C LEU A 149 -32.49 6.50 -13.03
N MET A 150 -31.48 6.96 -13.77
CA MET A 150 -31.62 8.09 -14.67
C MET A 150 -32.58 7.79 -15.82
N PHE A 151 -32.55 6.58 -16.38
CA PHE A 151 -33.53 6.13 -17.38
C PHE A 151 -34.93 6.05 -16.79
N LEU A 152 -35.10 5.50 -15.58
CA LEU A 152 -36.41 5.41 -14.93
C LEU A 152 -37.03 6.78 -14.67
N ILE A 153 -36.23 7.72 -14.17
CA ILE A 153 -36.67 9.10 -13.94
C ILE A 153 -36.93 9.80 -15.28
N GLY A 154 -36.07 9.61 -16.27
CA GLY A 154 -36.21 10.21 -17.60
C GLY A 154 -37.45 9.75 -18.34
N THR A 155 -37.78 8.46 -18.30
CA THR A 155 -39.00 7.92 -18.93
C THR A 155 -40.25 8.40 -18.19
N LEU A 156 -40.23 8.41 -16.86
CA LEU A 156 -41.35 8.94 -16.06
C LEU A 156 -41.57 10.44 -16.34
N PHE A 157 -40.50 11.22 -16.43
CA PHE A 157 -40.56 12.64 -16.75
C PHE A 157 -41.04 12.88 -18.19
N THR A 158 -40.57 12.10 -19.15
CA THR A 158 -41.03 12.19 -20.55
C THR A 158 -42.52 11.84 -20.64
N LEU A 159 -42.97 10.80 -19.93
CA LEU A 159 -44.39 10.45 -19.85
C LEU A 159 -45.21 11.58 -19.22
N PHE A 160 -44.68 12.22 -18.17
CA PHE A 160 -45.33 13.39 -17.58
C PHE A 160 -45.43 14.57 -18.56
N LEU A 161 -44.38 14.85 -19.33
CA LEU A 161 -44.37 15.90 -20.35
C LEU A 161 -45.32 15.60 -21.52
N GLU A 162 -45.39 14.34 -21.95
CA GLU A 162 -46.32 13.90 -23.00
C GLU A 162 -47.78 14.06 -22.56
N ASN A 163 -48.07 13.79 -21.28
CA ASN A 163 -49.39 13.96 -20.71
C ASN A 163 -49.65 15.40 -20.20
N LEU A 164 -48.69 16.31 -20.33
CA LEU A 164 -48.81 17.69 -19.85
C LEU A 164 -49.94 18.48 -20.51
N PRO A 165 -50.20 18.37 -21.83
CA PRO A 165 -51.34 19.03 -22.45
C PRO A 165 -52.68 18.55 -21.86
N GLN A 166 -52.81 17.25 -21.58
CA GLN A 166 -54.02 16.68 -20.96
C GLN A 166 -54.15 17.09 -19.48
N LEU A 167 -53.05 17.13 -18.74
CA LEU A 167 -53.01 17.63 -17.35
C LEU A 167 -53.43 19.10 -17.26
N VAL A 168 -52.94 19.95 -18.17
CA VAL A 168 -53.31 21.37 -18.22
C VAL A 168 -54.78 21.55 -18.59
N GLN A 169 -55.30 20.75 -19.52
CA GLN A 169 -56.73 20.75 -19.86
C GLN A 169 -57.60 20.34 -18.66
N ASN A 170 -57.23 19.29 -17.93
CA ASN A 170 -57.97 18.83 -16.75
C ASN A 170 -58.01 19.88 -15.63
N LEU A 171 -56.92 20.61 -15.41
CA LEU A 171 -56.86 21.70 -14.44
C LEU A 171 -57.65 22.93 -14.88
N ASN A 172 -57.64 23.27 -16.17
CA ASN A 172 -58.39 24.40 -16.71
C ASN A 172 -59.90 24.12 -16.72
N MET A 173 -60.32 22.91 -17.10
CA MET A 173 -61.73 22.48 -17.10
C MET A 173 -62.30 22.47 -15.68
N SER A 174 -61.51 22.09 -14.67
CA SER A 174 -61.91 22.13 -13.26
C SER A 174 -62.17 23.57 -12.75
N SER A 175 -61.56 24.58 -13.36
CA SER A 175 -61.75 26.00 -12.98
C SER A 175 -62.94 26.68 -13.66
N THR A 176 -63.61 25.99 -14.60
CA THR A 176 -64.79 26.50 -15.33
C THR A 176 -66.11 25.88 -14.82
N ILE A 177 -66.05 24.95 -13.85
CA ILE A 177 -67.22 24.25 -13.28
C ILE A 177 -67.57 24.76 -11.86
N GLU A 178 -66.97 25.85 -11.38
CA GLU A 178 -67.47 26.60 -10.20
C GLU A 178 -68.16 27.91 -10.60
#